data_AF-A0A2D9HT31-F1
#
_entry.id   AF-A0A2D9HT31-F1
#
_cell.length_a   1.000
_cell.length_b   1.000
_cell.length_c   1.000
_cell.angle_alpha   90.00
_cell.angle_beta   90.00
_cell.angle_gamma   90.00
#
_symmetry.space_group_name_H-M   'P 1'
#
loop_
_entity.id
_entity.type
_entity.pdbx_description
1 polymer ?
#
loop_
_entity_poly.entity_id
_entity_poly.type
_entity_poly.pdbx_seq_one_letter_code
_entity_poly.pdbx_strand_id
1 'polypeptide(L)'
;MKYEEYNIGDGTLNFTVVEPNGFNPKNHYPIVVLMHGFGASSKDLAPLASAIHSTGYIYAFPQAPIEMRMGLGGFGYAWAPISGDGIDESINNS
;
A
#
# COMPACT_ATOMS: atom_id res chain seq x y z
N MET A 1 13.19 3.60 9.91
CA MET A 1 12.73 3.43 8.52
C MET A 1 12.18 4.77 8.12
N LYS A 2 12.50 5.25 6.93
CA LYS A 2 11.95 6.51 6.42
C LYS A 2 10.77 6.18 5.50
N TYR A 3 9.64 6.85 5.72
CA TYR A 3 8.39 6.64 4.99
C TYR A 3 8.15 7.85 4.10
N GLU A 4 7.89 7.63 2.83
CA GLU A 4 7.59 8.69 1.87
C GLU A 4 6.43 8.29 0.97
N GLU A 5 5.52 9.25 0.75
CA GLU A 5 4.42 9.09 -0.18
C GLU A 5 4.77 9.78 -1.50
N TYR A 6 4.48 9.09 -2.59
CA TYR A 6 4.73 9.56 -3.94
C TYR A 6 3.42 9.63 -4.70
N ASN A 7 3.09 10.83 -5.15
CA ASN A 7 1.96 11.12 -6.02
C ASN A 7 2.52 11.54 -7.38
N ILE A 8 2.69 10.56 -8.28
CA ILE A 8 3.49 10.72 -9.51
C ILE A 8 2.67 11.40 -10.64
N GLY A 9 1.35 11.45 -10.52
CA GLY A 9 0.45 12.17 -11.43
C GLY A 9 -0.50 11.25 -12.20
N ASP A 10 -1.19 11.82 -13.18
CA ASP A 10 -2.27 11.15 -13.90
C ASP A 10 -1.80 9.88 -14.63
N GLY A 11 -2.62 8.82 -14.59
CA GLY A 11 -2.31 7.54 -15.22
C GLY A 11 -1.29 6.67 -14.48
N THR A 12 -0.87 7.08 -13.27
CA THR A 12 0.01 6.30 -12.40
C THR A 12 -0.64 6.02 -11.04
N LEU A 13 -0.15 4.99 -10.35
CA LEU A 13 -0.58 4.72 -8.98
C LEU A 13 0.26 5.54 -8.01
N ASN A 14 -0.39 6.13 -7.02
CA ASN A 14 0.31 6.64 -5.85
C ASN A 14 0.90 5.47 -5.06
N PHE A 15 1.97 5.71 -4.32
CA PHE A 15 2.56 4.66 -3.48
C PHE A 15 3.23 5.24 -2.23
N THR A 16 3.22 4.45 -1.17
CA THR A 16 4.07 4.68 0.00
C THR A 16 5.35 3.85 -0.18
N VAL A 17 6.51 4.48 -0.10
CA VAL A 17 7.81 3.81 -0.10
C VAL A 17 8.44 3.89 1.27
N VAL A 18 9.08 2.80 1.68
CA VAL A 18 9.80 2.70 2.94
C VAL A 18 11.25 2.35 2.68
N GLU A 19 12.13 3.28 3.04
CA GLU A 19 13.57 3.08 2.97
C GLU A 19 14.08 2.31 4.20
N PRO A 20 15.07 1.42 4.02
CA PRO A 20 15.66 0.65 5.10
C PRO A 20 16.38 1.56 6.11
N ASN A 21 16.51 1.10 7.35
CA ASN A 21 17.38 1.76 8.33
C ASN A 21 18.83 1.83 7.79
N GLY A 22 19.45 3.01 7.88
CA GLY A 22 20.80 3.23 7.37
C GLY A 22 20.89 3.27 5.84
N PHE A 23 19.81 3.64 5.15
CA PHE A 23 19.80 3.80 3.70
C PHE A 23 21.01 4.60 3.21
N ASN A 24 21.65 4.07 2.17
CA ASN A 24 22.79 4.66 1.49
C ASN A 24 22.55 4.56 -0.02
N PRO A 25 22.46 5.67 -0.74
CA PRO A 25 22.15 5.68 -2.17
C PRO A 25 23.22 5.02 -3.06
N LYS A 26 24.41 4.72 -2.52
CA LYS A 26 25.46 3.98 -3.25
C LYS A 26 25.26 2.46 -3.25
N ASN A 27 24.37 1.95 -2.41
CA ASN A 27 24.07 0.52 -2.34
C ASN A 27 22.92 0.16 -3.28
N HIS A 28 22.91 -1.08 -3.76
CA HIS A 28 21.75 -1.65 -4.44
C HIS A 28 20.86 -2.37 -3.44
N TYR A 29 19.60 -1.97 -3.36
CA TYR A 29 18.60 -2.62 -2.51
C TYR A 29 17.59 -3.37 -3.38
N PRO A 30 17.31 -4.65 -3.13
CA PRO A 30 16.13 -5.31 -3.67
C PRO A 30 14.85 -4.59 -3.23
N ILE A 31 13.83 -4.64 -4.09
CA ILE A 31 12.52 -4.04 -3.84
C ILE A 31 11.51 -5.15 -3.53
N VAL A 32 10.74 -4.96 -2.47
CA VAL A 32 9.55 -5.77 -2.16
C VAL A 32 8.31 -4.91 -2.41
N VAL A 33 7.38 -5.43 -3.21
CA VAL A 33 6.10 -4.76 -3.49
C VAL A 33 4.99 -5.50 -2.78
N LEU A 34 4.21 -4.81 -1.94
CA LEU A 34 3.09 -5.38 -1.19
C LEU A 34 1.81 -4.59 -1.49
N MET A 35 0.76 -5.31 -1.86
CA MET A 35 -0.55 -4.72 -2.19
C MET A 35 -1.52 -4.93 -1.04
N HIS A 36 -2.25 -3.88 -0.68
CA HIS A 36 -3.27 -3.95 0.38
C HIS A 36 -4.53 -4.68 -0.11
N GLY A 37 -5.28 -5.23 0.84
CA GLY A 37 -6.60 -5.83 0.60
C GLY A 37 -7.69 -4.79 0.36
N PHE A 38 -8.90 -5.25 0.05
CA PHE A 38 -10.05 -4.38 -0.19
C PHE A 38 -10.34 -3.44 0.99
N GLY A 39 -10.68 -2.18 0.70
CA GLY A 39 -11.07 -1.19 1.71
C GLY A 39 -9.91 -0.60 2.52
N ALA A 40 -8.70 -1.16 2.39
CA ALA A 40 -7.48 -0.63 3.00
C ALA A 40 -6.80 0.42 2.11
N SER A 41 -5.63 0.89 2.53
CA SER A 41 -4.77 1.86 1.86
C SER A 41 -3.31 1.40 1.83
N SER A 42 -2.49 2.07 1.01
CA SER A 42 -1.05 1.87 0.97
C SER A 42 -0.34 2.09 2.31
N LYS A 43 -0.93 2.90 3.20
CA LYS A 43 -0.31 3.27 4.47
C LYS A 43 -0.46 2.18 5.53
N ASP A 44 -1.52 1.39 5.45
CA ASP A 44 -1.83 0.36 6.46
C ASP A 44 -0.77 -0.74 6.53
N LEU A 45 -0.11 -1.01 5.40
CA LEU A 45 0.95 -2.01 5.31
C LEU A 45 2.34 -1.46 5.63
N ALA A 46 2.54 -0.14 5.62
CA ALA A 46 3.87 0.45 5.78
C ALA A 46 4.59 0.00 7.07
N PRO A 47 3.91 -0.15 8.24
CA PRO A 47 4.55 -0.67 9.45
C PRO A 47 5.10 -2.09 9.31
N LEU A 48 4.53 -2.93 8.44
CA LEU A 48 5.00 -4.31 8.21
C LEU A 48 6.42 -4.37 7.66
N ALA A 49 6.88 -3.33 6.96
CA ALA A 49 8.25 -3.26 6.45
C ALA A 49 9.29 -3.52 7.56
N SER A 50 9.05 -2.93 8.74
CA SER A 50 9.92 -3.10 9.90
C SER A 50 9.86 -4.50 10.52
N ALA A 51 8.70 -5.15 10.45
CA ALA A 51 8.48 -6.51 10.97
C ALA A 51 9.03 -7.59 10.03
N ILE A 52 9.03 -7.36 8.71
CA ILE A 52 9.61 -8.27 7.74
C ILE A 52 11.14 -8.19 7.78
N HIS A 53 11.70 -7.01 7.47
CA HIS A 53 13.14 -6.79 7.55
C HIS A 53 13.47 -5.29 7.53
N SER A 54 14.01 -4.77 8.63
CA SER A 54 14.23 -3.33 8.79
C SER A 54 15.48 -2.76 8.10
N THR A 55 16.29 -3.61 7.46
CA THR A 55 17.49 -3.23 6.69
C THR A 55 17.47 -3.89 5.30
N GLY A 56 18.31 -3.48 4.36
CA GLY A 56 18.56 -4.28 3.15
C GLY A 56 17.45 -4.35 2.07
N TYR A 57 16.21 -3.93 2.32
CA TYR A 57 15.14 -3.85 1.33
C TYR A 57 14.53 -2.46 1.26
N ILE A 58 14.13 -2.05 0.06
CA ILE A 58 13.16 -0.97 -0.14
C ILE A 58 11.79 -1.63 -0.26
N TYR A 59 10.79 -1.10 0.46
CA TYR A 59 9.41 -1.56 0.33
C TYR A 59 8.60 -0.52 -0.44
N ALA A 60 7.78 -0.99 -1.38
CA ALA A 60 6.79 -0.17 -2.07
C ALA A 60 5.40 -0.72 -1.79
N PHE A 61 4.49 0.16 -1.39
CA PHE A 61 3.10 -0.12 -1.09
C PHE A 61 2.23 0.71 -2.04
N PRO A 62 1.83 0.15 -3.19
CA PRO A 62 0.98 0.86 -4.14
C PRO A 62 -0.42 1.11 -3.56
N GLN A 63 -0.97 2.27 -3.89
CA GLN A 63 -2.34 2.66 -3.56
C GLN A 63 -3.27 2.20 -4.68
N ALA A 64 -4.33 1.46 -4.34
CA ALA A 64 -5.30 1.05 -5.33
C ALA A 64 -6.06 2.26 -5.92
N PRO A 65 -6.42 2.25 -7.21
CA PRO A 65 -6.89 3.45 -7.93
C PRO A 65 -8.35 3.82 -7.67
N ILE A 66 -9.17 2.90 -7.14
CA ILE A 66 -10.60 3.16 -6.92
C ILE A 66 -10.77 3.58 -5.46
N GLU A 67 -11.02 4.86 -5.24
CA GLU A 67 -11.37 5.39 -3.92
C GLU A 67 -12.84 5.11 -3.59
N MET A 68 -13.09 4.71 -2.35
CA MET A 68 -14.40 4.32 -1.84
C MET A 68 -14.66 5.05 -0.52
N ARG A 69 -15.89 5.56 -0.36
CA ARG A 69 -16.34 6.07 0.93
C ARG A 69 -16.72 4.89 1.82
N MET A 70 -16.03 4.77 2.94
CA MET A 70 -16.30 3.76 3.97
C MET A 70 -17.24 4.33 5.03
N GLY A 71 -17.77 3.46 5.89
CA GLY A 71 -18.55 3.88 7.06
C GLY A 71 -17.76 4.84 7.96
N LEU A 72 -18.47 5.70 8.71
CA LEU A 72 -17.90 6.71 9.62
C LEU A 72 -17.05 7.82 8.94
N GLY A 73 -17.12 7.95 7.61
CA GLY A 73 -16.46 9.04 6.88
C GLY A 73 -15.00 8.77 6.51
N GLY A 74 -14.53 7.54 6.68
CA GLY A 74 -13.22 7.10 6.21
C GLY A 74 -13.18 6.87 4.69
N PHE A 75 -11.97 6.81 4.14
CA PHE A 75 -11.72 6.40 2.76
C PHE A 75 -11.01 5.05 2.74
N GLY A 76 -11.45 4.20 1.82
CA GLY A 76 -10.83 2.91 1.52
C GLY A 76 -10.58 2.79 0.02
N TYR A 77 -9.78 1.81 -0.40
CA TYR A 77 -9.41 1.68 -1.81
C TYR A 77 -9.55 0.25 -2.33
N ALA A 78 -9.80 0.12 -3.63
CA ALA A 78 -9.97 -1.15 -4.32
C ALA A 78 -9.19 -1.22 -5.64
N TRP A 79 -8.69 -2.42 -5.96
CA TRP A 79 -7.94 -2.70 -7.19
C TRP A 79 -8.82 -2.85 -8.42
N ALA A 80 -10.06 -3.29 -8.22
CA ALA A 80 -11.05 -3.44 -9.26
C ALA A 80 -12.44 -3.11 -8.67
N PRO A 81 -13.41 -2.70 -9.51
CA PRO A 81 -14.79 -2.57 -9.07
C PRO A 81 -15.27 -3.92 -8.56
N ILE A 82 -15.93 -3.95 -7.42
CA ILE A 82 -16.59 -5.17 -6.97
C ILE A 82 -17.97 -5.21 -7.60
N SER A 83 -18.25 -6.27 -8.37
CA SER A 83 -19.56 -6.56 -8.95
C SER A 83 -20.01 -7.95 -8.52
N GLY A 84 -21.32 -8.11 -8.25
CA GLY A 84 -21.92 -9.39 -7.87
C GLY A 84 -21.50 -9.93 -6.50
N ASP A 85 -21.49 -11.26 -6.34
CA ASP A 85 -21.25 -12.00 -5.07
C ASP A 85 -19.95 -11.63 -4.33
N GLY A 86 -18.99 -10.99 -5.03
CA GLY A 86 -17.73 -10.54 -4.44
C GLY A 86 -17.87 -9.41 -3.40
N ILE A 87 -18.99 -8.66 -3.38
CA ILE A 87 -19.24 -7.66 -2.32
C ILE A 87 -19.60 -8.35 -1.01
N ASP A 88 -20.46 -9.36 -1.06
CA ASP A 88 -20.94 -10.05 0.12
C ASP A 88 -19.81 -10.89 0.71
N GLU A 89 -19.00 -11.56 -0.11
CA GLU A 89 -17.81 -12.29 0.39
C GLU A 89 -16.74 -11.37 1.01
N SER A 90 -16.47 -10.20 0.42
CA SER A 90 -15.44 -9.29 0.96
C SER A 90 -15.90 -8.59 2.23
N ILE A 91 -17.18 -8.18 2.32
CA ILE A 91 -17.75 -7.59 3.53
C ILE A 91 -17.85 -8.63 4.65
N ASN A 92 -18.25 -9.87 4.35
CA ASN A 92 -18.40 -10.91 5.38
C ASN A 92 -17.08 -11.47 5.91
N ASN A 93 -15.95 -11.24 5.22
CA ASN A 93 -14.61 -11.66 5.65
C ASN A 93 -13.73 -10.51 6.19
N SER A 94 -14.28 -9.30 6.35
CA SER A 94 -13.56 -8.12 6.87
C SER A 94 -13.94 -7.80 8.32
#